data_AF-A0A2G6F6B0-F1
#
_entry.id   AF-A0A2G6F6B0-F1
#
_cell.length_a   1.000
_cell.length_b   1.000
_cell.length_c   1.000
_cell.angle_alpha   90.00
_cell.angle_beta   90.00
_cell.angle_gamma   90.00
#
_symmetry.space_group_name_H-M   'P 1'
#
loop_
_entity.id
_entity.type
_entity.pdbx_description
1 polymer ?
#
loop_
_entity_poly.entity_id
_entity_poly.type
_entity_poly.pdbx_seq_one_letter_code
_entity_poly.pdbx_strand_id
1 'polypeptide(L)'
;MKNNSFVIAFVIFFILTLQLAAQKTSLWKRQNKQKTSLKFATKIKGQQELYTLKTSQFLNTLESIKESENKALVFPLANGEFATFLVKNTSLLHPDLAKKYPKISSYTGVAKNDNNTKIYVSKTIFGIHALQHL
;
A
#
# COMPACT_ATOMS: atom_id res chain seq x y z
N MET A 1 -31.02 -37.90 -22.72
CA MET A 1 -30.41 -37.59 -21.40
C MET A 1 -29.56 -36.36 -21.59
N LYS A 2 -29.93 -35.23 -20.98
CA LYS A 2 -29.25 -33.94 -21.18
C LYS A 2 -27.89 -34.02 -20.49
N ASN A 3 -26.81 -33.79 -21.23
CA ASN A 3 -25.44 -33.95 -20.73
C ASN A 3 -25.09 -32.82 -19.75
N ASN A 4 -25.52 -32.96 -18.50
CA ASN A 4 -25.30 -31.99 -17.43
C ASN A 4 -23.81 -31.80 -17.09
N SER A 5 -22.94 -32.71 -17.54
CA SER A 5 -21.48 -32.62 -17.40
C SER A 5 -20.89 -31.34 -18.02
N PHE A 6 -21.41 -30.90 -19.18
CA PHE A 6 -20.93 -29.67 -19.83
C PHE A 6 -21.32 -28.42 -19.04
N VAL A 7 -22.53 -28.41 -18.47
CA VAL A 7 -23.01 -27.31 -17.62
C VAL A 7 -22.19 -27.23 -16.33
N ILE A 8 -21.87 -28.37 -15.73
CA ILE A 8 -21.02 -28.44 -14.53
C ILE A 8 -19.60 -27.92 -14.83
N ALA A 9 -19.01 -28.33 -15.96
CA ALA A 9 -17.69 -27.84 -16.38
C ALA A 9 -17.68 -26.31 -16.59
N PHE A 10 -18.74 -25.76 -17.20
CA PHE A 10 -18.88 -24.32 -17.40
C PHE A 10 -19.02 -23.54 -16.08
N VAL A 11 -19.78 -24.08 -15.11
CA VAL A 11 -19.92 -23.49 -13.77
C VAL A 11 -18.59 -23.52 -13.02
N ILE A 12 -17.84 -24.62 -13.08
CA ILE A 12 -16.52 -24.72 -12.43
C ILE A 12 -15.54 -23.71 -13.05
N PHE A 13 -15.51 -23.60 -14.39
CA PHE A 13 -14.69 -22.62 -15.08
C PHE A 13 -15.02 -21.18 -14.68
N PHE A 14 -16.32 -20.85 -14.55
CA PHE A 14 -16.77 -19.55 -14.10
C PHE A 14 -16.38 -19.25 -12.64
N ILE A 15 -16.39 -20.26 -11.75
CA ILE A 15 -15.97 -20.09 -10.36
C ILE A 15 -14.45 -19.87 -10.25
N LEU A 16 -13.64 -20.56 -11.05
CA LEU A 16 -12.17 -20.38 -11.05
C LEU A 16 -11.75 -18.99 -11.53
N THR A 17 -12.43 -18.40 -12.51
CA THR A 17 -12.07 -17.06 -13.02
C THR A 17 -12.41 -15.94 -12.03
N LEU A 18 -13.45 -16.11 -11.20
CA LEU A 18 -13.82 -15.15 -10.15
C LEU A 18 -12.76 -15.03 -9.04
N GLN A 19 -12.01 -16.10 -8.75
CA GLN A 19 -10.98 -16.09 -7.71
C GLN A 19 -9.73 -15.29 -8.10
N LEU A 20 -9.42 -15.19 -9.41
CA LEU A 20 -8.27 -14.42 -9.91
C LEU A 20 -8.46 -12.90 -9.75
N ALA A 21 -9.69 -12.41 -9.85
CA ALA A 21 -10.00 -10.98 -9.70
C ALA A 21 -9.95 -10.47 -8.24
N ALA A 22 -9.97 -11.37 -7.25
CA ALA A 22 -10.05 -11.01 -5.83
C ALA A 22 -8.67 -10.78 -5.15
N GLN A 23 -7.57 -10.84 -5.89
CA GLN A 23 -6.23 -10.63 -5.33
C GLN A 23 -5.98 -9.14 -5.02
N LYS A 24 -6.58 -8.63 -3.93
CA LYS A 24 -6.10 -7.39 -3.30
C LYS A 24 -4.71 -7.68 -2.73
N THR A 25 -3.68 -7.19 -3.41
CA THR A 25 -2.29 -7.27 -2.93
C THR A 25 -2.14 -6.41 -1.68
N SER A 26 -2.26 -7.04 -0.51
CA SER A 26 -1.93 -6.35 0.74
C SER A 26 -0.43 -5.98 0.71
N LEU A 27 -0.17 -4.67 0.81
CA LEU A 27 1.16 -4.09 0.89
C LEU A 27 1.83 -4.44 2.23
N TRP A 28 1.03 -4.66 3.26
CA TRP A 28 1.48 -4.98 4.61
C TRP A 28 1.34 -6.47 4.88
N LYS A 29 2.44 -7.09 5.33
CA LYS A 29 2.46 -8.48 5.78
C LYS A 29 2.74 -8.52 7.27
N ARG A 30 1.79 -9.02 8.06
CA ARG A 30 1.97 -9.23 9.49
C ARG A 30 3.11 -10.22 9.73
N GLN A 31 4.00 -9.91 10.67
CA GLN A 31 5.11 -10.75 11.10
C GLN A 31 4.75 -11.43 12.41
N ASN A 32 5.21 -12.68 12.55
CA ASN A 32 5.08 -13.39 13.81
C ASN A 32 6.20 -12.95 14.77
N LYS A 33 5.85 -12.65 16.02
CA LYS A 33 6.76 -12.08 17.03
C LYS A 33 7.97 -12.96 17.33
N GLN A 34 7.90 -14.26 17.01
CA GLN A 34 8.90 -15.25 17.41
C GLN A 34 10.19 -15.27 16.57
N LYS A 35 10.25 -14.63 15.38
CA LYS A 35 11.38 -14.80 14.44
C LYS A 35 12.17 -13.52 14.11
N THR A 36 11.86 -12.39 14.72
CA THR A 36 12.49 -11.12 14.31
C THR A 36 13.41 -10.58 15.41
N SER A 37 14.72 -10.69 15.20
CA SER A 37 15.77 -10.04 16.02
C SER A 37 15.88 -8.55 15.68
N LEU A 38 14.79 -7.78 15.84
CA LEU A 38 14.85 -6.32 15.69
C LEU A 38 15.57 -5.73 16.91
N LYS A 39 16.85 -5.38 16.76
CA LYS A 39 17.66 -4.66 17.77
C LYS A 39 17.05 -3.31 18.19
N PHE A 40 16.04 -2.81 17.47
CA PHE A 40 15.33 -1.55 17.71
C PHE A 40 14.00 -1.70 18.46
N ALA A 41 13.48 -2.92 18.65
CA ALA A 41 12.18 -3.14 19.29
C ALA A 41 12.20 -2.99 20.82
N THR A 42 13.39 -2.83 21.42
CA THR A 42 13.63 -2.99 22.86
C THR A 42 13.16 -1.83 23.75
N LYS A 43 12.65 -0.71 23.21
CA LYS A 43 12.29 0.47 24.02
C LYS A 43 10.82 0.90 24.04
N ILE A 44 9.93 0.20 23.34
CA ILE A 44 8.50 0.58 23.29
C ILE A 44 7.71 -0.37 24.19
N LYS A 45 7.10 0.15 25.26
CA LYS A 45 6.23 -0.61 26.17
C LYS A 45 4.85 -0.84 25.51
N GLY A 46 4.34 -2.08 25.52
CA GLY A 46 2.97 -2.42 25.09
C GLY A 46 2.86 -3.66 24.21
N GLN A 47 1.63 -4.06 23.87
CA GLN A 47 1.37 -5.09 22.86
C GLN A 47 1.66 -4.53 21.48
N GLN A 48 2.68 -5.06 20.81
CA GLN A 48 3.07 -4.61 19.47
C GLN A 48 2.60 -5.60 18.41
N GLU A 49 2.15 -5.09 17.27
CA GLU A 49 2.01 -5.88 16.07
C GLU A 49 3.08 -5.50 15.07
N LEU A 50 3.85 -6.48 14.61
CA LEU A 50 4.92 -6.24 13.65
C LEU A 50 4.39 -6.44 12.24
N TYR A 51 4.68 -5.48 11.38
CA TYR A 51 4.33 -5.53 9.96
C TYR A 51 5.57 -5.28 9.11
N THR A 52 5.67 -6.00 8.00
CA THR A 52 6.65 -5.76 6.96
C THR A 52 5.95 -5.17 5.75
N LEU A 53 6.42 -4.01 5.31
CA LEU A 53 6.00 -3.41 4.05
C LEU A 53 6.68 -4.13 2.88
N LYS A 54 5.91 -4.51 1.87
CA LYS A 54 6.45 -5.01 0.60
C LYS A 54 6.92 -3.83 -0.25
N THR A 55 8.13 -3.35 0.02
CA THR A 55 8.70 -2.12 -0.54
C THR A 55 8.63 -2.06 -2.07
N SER A 56 8.99 -3.12 -2.78
CA SER A 56 8.93 -3.13 -4.26
C SER A 56 7.51 -2.92 -4.80
N GLN A 57 6.53 -3.63 -4.24
CA GLN A 57 5.13 -3.48 -4.63
C GLN A 57 4.59 -2.09 -4.29
N PHE A 58 4.98 -1.55 -3.13
CA PHE A 58 4.60 -0.21 -2.71
C PHE A 58 5.15 0.86 -3.65
N LEU A 59 6.44 0.80 -3.98
CA LEU A 59 7.10 1.73 -4.89
C LEU A 59 6.49 1.69 -6.30
N ASN A 60 6.29 0.49 -6.86
CA ASN A 60 5.64 0.34 -8.17
C ASN A 60 4.22 0.93 -8.16
N THR A 61 3.51 0.79 -7.04
CA THR A 61 2.17 1.34 -6.89
C THR A 61 2.17 2.86 -6.83
N LEU A 62 3.17 3.48 -6.19
CA LEU A 62 3.35 4.94 -6.14
C LEU A 62 3.79 5.52 -7.49
N GLU A 63 4.70 4.84 -8.19
CA GLU A 63 5.18 5.28 -9.51
C GLU A 63 4.09 5.21 -10.58
N SER A 64 3.12 4.31 -10.42
CA SER A 64 1.97 4.24 -11.34
C SER A 64 0.97 5.38 -11.16
N ILE A 65 1.11 6.24 -10.14
CA ILE A 65 0.17 7.33 -9.87
C ILE A 65 0.52 8.51 -10.79
N LYS A 66 -0.38 8.78 -11.73
CA LYS A 66 -0.27 9.96 -12.61
C LYS A 66 -0.67 11.23 -11.86
N GLU A 67 -0.24 12.39 -12.33
CA GLU A 67 -0.46 13.69 -11.66
C GLU A 67 -1.95 14.01 -11.39
N SER A 68 -2.85 13.56 -12.26
CA SER A 68 -4.29 13.80 -12.15
C SER A 68 -5.06 12.69 -11.42
N GLU A 69 -4.38 11.63 -10.96
CA GLU A 69 -5.02 10.43 -10.43
C GLU A 69 -4.81 10.30 -8.91
N ASN A 70 -5.86 9.86 -8.22
CA ASN A 70 -5.78 9.44 -6.82
C ASN A 70 -5.76 7.92 -6.75
N LYS A 71 -4.88 7.36 -5.93
CA LYS A 71 -4.82 5.91 -5.69
C LYS A 71 -5.08 5.60 -4.22
N ALA A 72 -6.01 4.67 -3.98
CA ALA A 72 -6.36 4.23 -2.64
C ALA A 72 -5.26 3.29 -2.10
N LEU A 73 -4.58 3.70 -1.04
CA LEU A 73 -3.54 2.93 -0.36
C LEU A 73 -3.87 2.80 1.12
N VAL A 74 -3.59 1.63 1.68
CA VAL A 74 -3.87 1.34 3.08
C VAL A 74 -2.61 1.58 3.90
N PHE A 75 -2.72 2.33 5.00
CA PHE A 75 -1.64 2.60 5.94
C PHE A 75 -2.07 2.27 7.37
N PRO A 76 -1.15 1.78 8.22
CA PRO A 76 -1.41 1.60 9.65
C PRO A 76 -1.48 2.96 10.34
N LEU A 77 -2.39 3.12 11.28
CA LEU A 77 -2.56 4.28 12.15
C LEU A 77 -1.89 4.03 13.52
N ALA A 78 -1.68 5.10 14.28
CA ALA A 78 -1.08 5.04 15.61
C ALA A 78 -1.89 4.19 16.62
N ASN A 79 -3.21 4.07 16.42
CA ASN A 79 -4.10 3.24 17.24
C ASN A 79 -4.03 1.73 16.91
N GLY A 80 -3.25 1.33 15.90
CA GLY A 80 -3.14 -0.07 15.45
C GLY A 80 -4.15 -0.47 14.36
N GLU A 81 -5.08 0.41 14.00
CA GLU A 81 -6.01 0.16 12.89
C GLU A 81 -5.38 0.52 11.55
N PHE A 82 -6.01 0.09 10.45
CA PHE A 82 -5.60 0.45 9.10
C PHE A 82 -6.63 1.40 8.48
N ALA A 83 -6.16 2.52 7.95
CA ALA A 83 -6.98 3.46 7.21
C ALA A 83 -6.60 3.50 5.73
N THR A 84 -7.59 3.78 4.89
CA THR A 84 -7.38 3.98 3.45
C THR A 84 -7.19 5.45 3.16
N PHE A 85 -6.11 5.78 2.47
CA PHE A 85 -5.76 7.12 2.03
C PHE A 85 -5.85 7.22 0.51
N LEU A 86 -6.43 8.31 0.02
CA LEU A 86 -6.41 8.67 -1.39
C LEU A 86 -5.11 9.44 -1.65
N VAL A 87 -4.11 8.73 -2.17
CA VAL A 87 -2.76 9.26 -2.40
C VAL A 87 -2.64 9.78 -3.82
N LYS A 88 -2.08 10.98 -3.97
CA LYS A 88 -1.77 11.61 -5.26
C LYS A 88 -0.32 12.04 -5.32
N ASN A 89 0.19 12.17 -6.54
CA ASN A 89 1.52 12.74 -6.78
C ASN A 89 1.50 14.24 -6.46
N THR A 90 2.43 14.69 -5.65
CA THR A 90 2.64 16.10 -5.28
C THR A 90 4.13 16.42 -5.36
N SER A 91 4.76 16.07 -6.48
CA SER A 91 6.16 16.41 -6.73
C SER A 91 6.39 17.90 -6.51
N LEU A 92 7.25 18.23 -5.55
CA LEU A 92 7.64 19.61 -5.22
C LEU A 92 8.85 20.08 -6.05
N LEU A 93 9.39 19.22 -6.91
CA LEU A 93 10.55 19.52 -7.74
C LEU A 93 10.15 20.27 -9.01
N HIS A 94 10.93 21.27 -9.38
CA HIS A 94 10.86 21.89 -10.70
C HIS A 94 11.06 20.80 -11.78
N PRO A 95 10.39 20.88 -12.96
CA PRO A 95 10.48 19.85 -14.00
C PRO A 95 11.91 19.44 -14.37
N ASP A 96 12.84 20.39 -14.45
CA ASP A 96 14.25 20.11 -14.78
C ASP A 96 14.98 19.36 -13.66
N LEU A 97 14.65 19.66 -12.40
CA LEU A 97 15.17 18.94 -11.24
C LEU A 97 14.57 17.53 -11.14
N ALA A 98 13.28 17.38 -11.45
CA ALA A 98 12.63 16.07 -11.48
C ALA A 98 13.27 15.15 -12.55
N LYS A 99 13.60 15.70 -13.73
CA LYS A 99 14.35 14.99 -14.77
C LYS A 99 15.75 14.57 -14.31
N LYS A 100 16.44 15.45 -13.57
CA LYS A 100 17.79 15.17 -13.03
C LYS A 100 17.78 14.16 -11.88
N TYR A 101 16.71 14.16 -11.06
CA TYR A 101 16.58 13.34 -9.86
C TYR A 101 15.29 12.51 -9.86
N PRO A 102 15.11 11.58 -10.80
CA PRO A 102 13.87 10.79 -10.93
C PRO A 102 13.62 9.83 -9.74
N LYS A 103 14.63 9.63 -8.89
CA LYS A 103 14.53 8.83 -7.67
C LYS A 103 13.87 9.58 -6.50
N ILE A 104 13.66 10.90 -6.64
CA ILE A 104 13.06 11.75 -5.61
C ILE A 104 11.63 12.08 -6.03
N SER A 105 10.67 11.57 -5.25
CA SER A 105 9.24 11.79 -5.52
C SER A 105 8.49 12.03 -4.21
N SER A 106 7.52 12.94 -4.26
CA SER A 106 6.69 13.30 -3.10
C SER A 106 5.22 13.06 -3.41
N TYR A 107 4.51 12.51 -2.44
CA TYR A 107 3.10 12.17 -2.53
C TYR A 107 2.37 12.68 -1.30
N THR A 108 1.13 13.11 -1.50
CA THR A 108 0.24 13.51 -0.41
C THR A 108 -1.03 12.69 -0.51
N GLY A 109 -1.57 12.27 0.63
CA GLY A 109 -2.85 11.59 0.69
C GLY A 109 -3.74 12.14 1.79
N VAL A 110 -5.03 11.93 1.61
CA VAL A 110 -6.06 12.27 2.59
C VAL A 110 -6.85 11.01 2.92
N ALA A 111 -7.22 10.81 4.18
CA ALA A 111 -7.97 9.62 4.57
C ALA A 111 -9.36 9.63 3.91
N LYS A 112 -9.80 8.48 3.41
CA LYS A 112 -11.08 8.35 2.68
C LYS A 112 -12.28 8.68 3.56
N ASN A 113 -12.19 8.37 4.85
CA ASN A 113 -13.28 8.54 5.82
C ASN A 113 -13.11 9.80 6.69
N ASP A 114 -11.97 10.48 6.61
CA ASP A 114 -11.70 11.70 7.38
C ASP A 114 -10.77 12.63 6.59
N ASN A 115 -11.27 13.82 6.28
CA ASN A 115 -10.53 14.78 5.47
C ASN A 115 -9.47 15.56 6.27
N ASN A 116 -9.51 15.48 7.61
CA ASN A 116 -8.52 16.13 8.49
C ASN A 116 -7.24 15.30 8.60
N THR A 117 -7.35 13.98 8.50
CA THR A 117 -6.20 13.08 8.54
C THR A 117 -5.47 13.05 7.20
N LYS A 118 -4.22 13.50 7.19
CA LYS A 118 -3.36 13.56 5.99
C LYS A 118 -2.13 12.68 6.14
N ILE A 119 -1.60 12.21 5.03
CA ILE A 119 -0.33 11.48 4.96
C ILE A 119 0.58 12.11 3.91
N TYR A 120 1.84 12.28 4.27
CA TYR A 120 2.91 12.73 3.37
C TYR A 120 3.89 11.59 3.19
N VAL A 121 4.15 11.20 1.95
CA VAL A 121 5.07 10.13 1.61
C VAL A 121 6.13 10.66 0.68
N SER A 122 7.40 10.52 1.04
CA SER A 122 8.53 10.88 0.19
C SER A 122 9.40 9.67 -0.08
N LYS A 123 9.71 9.45 -1.36
CA LYS A 123 10.71 8.50 -1.84
C LYS A 123 11.99 9.26 -2.13
N THR A 124 13.10 8.82 -1.55
CA THR A 124 14.44 9.37 -1.82
C THR A 124 15.43 8.23 -2.05
N ILE A 125 16.69 8.58 -2.36
CA ILE A 125 17.78 7.60 -2.45
C ILE A 125 18.06 6.89 -1.11
N PHE A 126 17.65 7.48 0.01
CA PHE A 126 17.85 6.92 1.35
C PHE A 126 16.71 6.00 1.79
N GLY A 127 15.62 5.95 1.02
CA GLY A 127 14.48 5.08 1.30
C GLY A 127 13.15 5.82 1.24
N ILE A 128 12.18 5.29 1.99
CA ILE A 128 10.80 5.78 2.03
C ILE A 128 10.56 6.39 3.41
N HIS A 129 9.99 7.58 3.41
CA HIS A 129 9.55 8.26 4.61
C HIS A 129 8.05 8.51 4.48
N ALA A 130 7.30 8.22 5.55
CA ALA A 130 5.87 8.48 5.61
C ALA A 130 5.57 9.17 6.94
N LEU A 131 4.90 10.32 6.86
CA LEU A 131 4.49 11.11 8.01
C LEU A 131 2.98 11.26 7.98
N GLN A 132 2.32 10.96 9.10
CA GLN A 132 0.89 11.15 9.28
C GLN A 132 0.67 12.43 10.09
N HIS A 133 -0.25 13.24 9.61
CA HIS A 133 -0.79 14.39 10.33
C HIS A 133 -2.23 14.06 10.67
N LEU A 134 -2.48 13.82 11.96
CA LEU A 134 -3.80 13.55 12.54
C LEU A 134 -4.49 14.86 12.94
#